data_AF-A0AAJ2T7N1-F1
#
_entry.id   AF-A0AAJ2T7N1-F1
#
_cell.length_a   1.000
_cell.length_b   1.000
_cell.length_c   1.000
_cell.angle_alpha   90.00
_cell.angle_beta   90.00
_cell.angle_gamma   90.00
#
_symmetry.space_group_name_H-M   'P 1'
#
loop_
_entity.id
_entity.type
_entity.pdbx_description
1 polymer ?
#
loop_
_entity_poly.entity_id
_entity_poly.type
_entity_poly.pdbx_seq_one_letter_code
_entity_poly.pdbx_strand_id
1 'polypeptide(L)'
;MTLNNIRQNGLIPMLIANGSSGSPLWLIVVLCLVGGVAAYFLGSMNFAVIISKYKFHDDIRRYGSGNGGMTNMLRTYGKAAAGFTLLGDAAKAAVSVLIGTLLAGEAGAFIAGLCCVIGHSFPIYYGFRGGKGIVVSAVTILCLDPLTFLVLFLIFVIIVASTKYLSLGSIIGMLLYPLFLNRLYPYTHGGNREGAVATIVSILNAAFVIWLHRENIKRLMKGKENKFSLKKKDKFLKEETPAEPEETDEDEVEEDTTDAPKPPRRTGNGKKTTYKK
;
A
#
# COMPACT_ATOMS: atom_id res chain seq x y z
N MET A 1 -21.41 -31.49 -0.48
CA MET A 1 -20.20 -30.73 -0.87
C MET A 1 -19.65 -30.08 0.40
N THR A 2 -18.44 -30.44 0.86
CA THR A 2 -17.87 -29.86 2.09
C THR A 2 -17.05 -28.59 1.77
N LEU A 3 -16.94 -27.66 2.72
CA LEU A 3 -16.11 -26.45 2.58
C LEU A 3 -14.64 -26.79 2.27
N ASN A 4 -14.12 -27.88 2.84
CA ASN A 4 -12.76 -28.35 2.58
C ASN A 4 -12.57 -28.76 1.12
N ASN A 5 -13.56 -29.41 0.50
CA ASN A 5 -13.46 -29.80 -0.91
C ASN A 5 -13.47 -28.59 -1.84
N ILE A 6 -14.26 -27.55 -1.53
CA ILE A 6 -14.26 -26.28 -2.29
C ILE A 6 -12.91 -25.58 -2.14
N ARG A 7 -12.36 -25.55 -0.92
CA ARG A 7 -11.05 -24.93 -0.68
C ARG A 7 -9.93 -25.61 -1.44
N GLN A 8 -9.97 -26.93 -1.57
CA GLN A 8 -8.96 -27.70 -2.29
C GLN A 8 -9.13 -27.60 -3.81
N ASN A 9 -10.33 -27.86 -4.32
CA ASN A 9 -10.56 -28.09 -5.75
C ASN A 9 -11.25 -26.91 -6.48
N GLY A 10 -11.78 -25.94 -5.75
CA GLY A 10 -12.59 -24.85 -6.27
C GLY A 10 -14.05 -25.24 -6.47
N LEU A 11 -14.94 -24.24 -6.45
CA LEU A 11 -16.37 -24.45 -6.64
C LEU A 11 -16.69 -24.74 -8.11
N ILE A 12 -16.14 -23.94 -9.02
CA ILE A 12 -16.41 -24.06 -10.47
C ILE A 12 -15.98 -25.41 -11.05
N PRO A 13 -14.76 -25.92 -10.79
CA PRO A 13 -14.33 -27.22 -11.31
C PRO A 13 -15.22 -28.35 -10.79
N MET A 14 -15.62 -28.29 -9.51
CA MET A 14 -16.51 -29.29 -8.91
C MET A 14 -17.92 -29.29 -9.52
N LEU A 15 -18.46 -28.12 -9.92
CA LEU A 15 -19.76 -28.02 -10.59
C LEU A 15 -19.70 -28.56 -12.02
N ILE A 16 -18.62 -28.26 -12.76
CA ILE A 16 -18.46 -28.69 -14.15
C ILE A 16 -18.18 -30.20 -14.24
N ALA A 17 -17.40 -30.75 -13.31
CA ALA A 17 -17.01 -32.14 -13.35
C ALA A 17 -18.13 -33.13 -12.98
N ASN A 18 -19.34 -32.67 -12.57
CA ASN A 18 -20.46 -33.50 -12.13
C ASN A 18 -20.04 -34.61 -11.12
N GLY A 19 -19.10 -34.31 -10.22
CA GLY A 19 -18.58 -35.27 -9.25
C GLY A 19 -17.58 -36.29 -9.79
N SER A 20 -17.17 -36.22 -11.07
CA SER A 20 -16.05 -37.00 -11.59
C SER A 20 -14.72 -36.51 -11.03
N SER A 21 -13.82 -37.45 -10.77
CA SER A 21 -12.57 -37.30 -10.01
C SER A 21 -11.42 -36.61 -10.78
N GLY A 22 -11.73 -35.57 -11.55
CA GLY A 22 -10.70 -34.74 -12.17
C GLY A 22 -11.26 -33.72 -13.15
N SER A 23 -11.21 -32.44 -12.78
CA SER A 23 -11.34 -31.37 -13.77
C SER A 23 -10.09 -31.34 -14.65
N PRO A 24 -10.22 -31.12 -15.97
CA PRO A 24 -9.05 -31.14 -16.84
C PRO A 24 -8.10 -30.00 -16.49
N LEU A 25 -6.78 -30.28 -16.51
CA LEU A 25 -5.75 -29.33 -16.08
C LEU A 25 -5.85 -27.96 -16.77
N TRP A 26 -6.16 -27.95 -18.07
CA TRP A 26 -6.29 -26.71 -18.84
C TRP A 26 -7.40 -25.79 -18.28
N LEU A 27 -8.51 -26.36 -17.78
CA LEU A 27 -9.60 -25.59 -17.18
C LEU A 27 -9.13 -24.92 -15.90
N ILE A 28 -8.42 -25.66 -15.03
CA ILE A 28 -7.85 -25.11 -13.79
C ILE A 28 -6.89 -23.97 -14.11
N VAL A 29 -6.03 -24.13 -15.12
CA VAL A 29 -5.10 -23.07 -15.55
C VAL A 29 -5.85 -21.81 -16.01
N VAL A 30 -6.87 -21.97 -16.85
CA VAL A 30 -7.70 -20.84 -17.31
C VAL A 30 -8.37 -20.13 -16.14
N LEU A 31 -8.95 -20.87 -15.20
CA LEU A 31 -9.62 -20.30 -14.02
C LEU A 31 -8.63 -19.57 -13.09
N CYS A 32 -7.41 -20.11 -12.93
CA CYS A 32 -6.32 -19.43 -12.22
C CYS A 32 -5.94 -18.11 -12.90
N LEU A 33 -5.85 -18.07 -14.23
CA LEU A 33 -5.53 -16.85 -14.98
C LEU A 33 -6.64 -15.80 -14.85
N VAL A 34 -7.90 -16.20 -15.00
CA VAL A 34 -9.06 -15.31 -14.84
C VAL A 34 -9.11 -14.74 -13.41
N GLY A 35 -8.96 -15.61 -12.40
CA GLY A 35 -8.92 -15.19 -11.01
C GLY A 35 -7.74 -14.26 -10.69
N GLY A 36 -6.56 -14.55 -11.26
CA GLY A 36 -5.37 -13.72 -11.14
C GLY A 36 -5.57 -12.32 -11.73
N VAL A 37 -6.13 -12.22 -12.94
CA VAL A 37 -6.41 -10.93 -13.59
C VAL A 37 -7.43 -10.12 -12.79
N ALA A 38 -8.52 -10.75 -12.33
CA ALA A 38 -9.51 -10.08 -11.49
C ALA A 38 -8.88 -9.57 -10.18
N ALA A 39 -8.06 -10.40 -9.53
CA ALA A 39 -7.34 -10.02 -8.32
C ALA A 39 -6.31 -8.91 -8.55
N TYR A 40 -5.65 -8.85 -9.71
CA TYR A 40 -4.76 -7.75 -10.07
C TYR A 40 -5.51 -6.42 -10.18
N PHE A 41 -6.67 -6.40 -10.85
CA PHE A 41 -7.50 -5.19 -10.96
C PHE A 41 -8.03 -4.75 -9.59
N LEU A 42 -8.47 -5.69 -8.76
CA LEU A 42 -8.92 -5.42 -7.41
C LEU A 42 -7.76 -4.91 -6.53
N GLY A 43 -6.59 -5.55 -6.60
CA GLY A 43 -5.37 -5.12 -5.92
C GLY A 43 -4.91 -3.73 -6.33
N SER A 44 -5.11 -3.37 -7.61
CA SER A 44 -4.80 -2.06 -8.17
C SER A 44 -5.62 -0.91 -7.57
N MET A 45 -6.71 -1.21 -6.86
CA MET A 45 -7.41 -0.24 -6.02
C MET A 45 -6.56 0.06 -4.77
N ASN A 46 -5.59 0.95 -4.90
CA ASN A 46 -4.73 1.41 -3.82
C ASN A 46 -5.47 2.39 -2.88
N PHE A 47 -5.88 1.92 -1.70
CA PHE A 47 -6.68 2.71 -0.77
C PHE A 47 -5.94 3.91 -0.17
N ALA A 48 -4.61 3.87 -0.06
CA ALA A 48 -3.85 5.03 0.40
C ALA A 48 -3.97 6.19 -0.61
N VAL A 49 -3.88 5.88 -1.91
CA VAL A 49 -4.05 6.86 -2.99
C VAL A 49 -5.50 7.34 -3.08
N ILE A 50 -6.47 6.42 -2.99
CA ILE A 50 -7.90 6.77 -3.00
C ILE A 50 -8.22 7.73 -1.85
N ILE A 51 -7.89 7.34 -0.61
CA ILE A 51 -8.22 8.13 0.58
C ILE A 51 -7.51 9.49 0.55
N SER A 52 -6.23 9.53 0.18
CA SER A 52 -5.52 10.82 0.08
C SER A 52 -6.15 11.75 -0.94
N LYS A 53 -6.48 11.27 -2.14
CA LYS A 53 -7.07 12.10 -3.19
C LYS A 53 -8.48 12.59 -2.86
N TYR A 54 -9.33 11.74 -2.30
CA TYR A 54 -10.73 12.10 -2.04
C TYR A 54 -10.93 12.87 -0.74
N LYS A 55 -10.19 12.53 0.33
CA LYS A 55 -10.38 13.15 1.64
C LYS A 55 -9.44 14.33 1.89
N PHE A 56 -8.24 14.31 1.32
CA PHE A 56 -7.20 15.31 1.57
C PHE A 56 -6.84 16.10 0.31
N HIS A 57 -7.51 15.85 -0.82
CA HIS A 57 -7.30 16.53 -2.10
C HIS A 57 -5.85 16.54 -2.59
N ASP A 58 -5.06 15.53 -2.20
CA ASP A 58 -3.65 15.42 -2.58
C ASP A 58 -3.21 13.94 -2.70
N ASP A 59 -1.97 13.72 -3.14
CA ASP A 59 -1.40 12.40 -3.33
C ASP A 59 -0.40 12.04 -2.22
N ILE A 60 -0.73 11.02 -1.43
CA ILE A 60 0.13 10.51 -0.35
C ILE A 60 1.57 10.19 -0.81
N ARG A 61 1.76 9.85 -2.10
CA ARG A 61 3.06 9.48 -2.68
C ARG A 61 4.02 10.66 -2.82
N ARG A 62 3.56 11.89 -2.59
CA ARG A 62 4.40 13.10 -2.51
C ARG A 62 5.09 13.27 -1.16
N TYR A 63 4.69 12.49 -0.15
CA TYR A 63 5.10 12.69 1.24
C TYR A 63 5.84 11.49 1.82
N GLY A 64 6.64 11.76 2.85
CA GLY A 64 7.27 10.75 3.71
C GLY A 64 8.14 9.79 2.90
N SER A 65 7.74 8.52 2.86
CA SER A 65 8.48 7.48 2.12
C SER A 65 8.17 7.42 0.62
N GLY A 66 7.23 8.22 0.14
CA GLY A 66 6.76 8.21 -1.25
C GLY A 66 5.91 7.00 -1.66
N ASN A 67 5.62 6.08 -0.73
CA ASN A 67 4.83 4.87 -1.01
C ASN A 67 3.33 5.09 -0.71
N GLY A 68 2.47 4.53 -1.56
CA GLY A 68 1.01 4.49 -1.34
C GLY A 68 0.61 3.36 -0.41
N GLY A 69 1.01 3.41 0.86
CA GLY A 69 0.70 2.35 1.84
C GLY A 69 0.41 2.87 3.25
N MET A 70 -0.15 1.99 4.09
CA MET A 70 -0.65 2.30 5.43
C MET A 70 0.37 3.02 6.33
N THR A 71 1.64 2.59 6.36
CA THR A 71 2.64 3.25 7.23
C THR A 71 2.96 4.67 6.77
N ASN A 72 2.83 4.99 5.48
CA ASN A 72 3.00 6.36 5.00
C ASN A 72 1.79 7.21 5.41
N MET A 73 0.58 6.67 5.22
CA MET A 73 -0.67 7.30 5.68
C MET A 73 -0.63 7.62 7.18
N LEU A 74 -0.12 6.70 8.01
CA LEU A 74 0.01 6.90 9.46
C LEU A 74 0.92 8.08 9.81
N ARG A 75 2.01 8.26 9.06
CA ARG A 75 2.98 9.32 9.30
C ARG A 75 2.52 10.68 8.76
N THR A 76 1.74 10.69 7.67
CA THR A 76 1.34 11.92 6.97
C THR A 76 -0.04 12.42 7.44
N TYR A 77 -1.05 11.56 7.47
CA TYR A 77 -2.46 11.93 7.71
C TYR A 77 -3.04 11.33 9.00
N GLY A 78 -2.23 10.60 9.77
CA GLY A 78 -2.59 10.11 11.10
C GLY A 78 -3.33 8.76 11.13
N LYS A 79 -3.70 8.34 12.35
CA LYS A 79 -4.21 7.00 12.65
C LYS A 79 -5.51 6.66 11.92
N ALA A 80 -6.45 7.60 11.83
CA ALA A 80 -7.74 7.36 11.18
C ALA A 80 -7.55 7.03 9.68
N ALA A 81 -6.79 7.84 8.95
CA ALA A 81 -6.53 7.61 7.53
C ALA A 81 -5.73 6.32 7.28
N ALA A 82 -4.79 6.01 8.17
CA ALA A 82 -4.07 4.73 8.15
C ALA A 82 -4.98 3.52 8.41
N GLY A 83 -5.94 3.64 9.34
CA GLY A 83 -6.91 2.61 9.67
C GLY A 83 -7.84 2.29 8.50
N PHE A 84 -8.40 3.30 7.84
CA PHE A 84 -9.21 3.08 6.63
C PHE A 84 -8.40 2.49 5.47
N THR A 85 -7.13 2.91 5.33
CA THR A 85 -6.23 2.32 4.34
C THR A 85 -5.97 0.85 4.62
N LEU A 86 -5.69 0.51 5.88
CA LEU A 86 -5.50 -0.87 6.34
C LEU A 86 -6.74 -1.73 6.03
N LEU A 87 -7.93 -1.22 6.37
CA LEU A 87 -9.18 -1.95 6.15
C LEU A 87 -9.43 -2.21 4.66
N GLY A 88 -9.24 -1.20 3.81
CA GLY A 88 -9.42 -1.36 2.36
C GLY A 88 -8.39 -2.30 1.73
N ASP A 89 -7.12 -2.17 2.10
CA ASP A 89 -6.06 -3.08 1.62
C ASP A 89 -6.24 -4.52 2.14
N ALA A 90 -6.78 -4.70 3.34
CA ALA A 90 -7.13 -6.01 3.87
C ALA A 90 -8.34 -6.63 3.16
N ALA A 91 -9.41 -5.85 2.99
CA ALA A 91 -10.63 -6.31 2.34
C ALA A 91 -10.37 -6.79 0.91
N LYS A 92 -9.64 -6.00 0.11
CA LYS A 92 -9.32 -6.39 -1.27
C LYS A 92 -8.45 -7.65 -1.35
N ALA A 93 -7.56 -7.87 -0.38
CA ALA A 93 -6.74 -9.08 -0.31
C ALA A 93 -7.61 -10.30 0.00
N ALA A 94 -8.46 -10.22 1.02
CA ALA A 94 -9.37 -11.28 1.40
C ALA A 94 -10.34 -11.65 0.26
N VAL A 95 -10.92 -10.64 -0.40
CA VAL A 95 -11.80 -10.85 -1.57
C VAL A 95 -11.04 -11.49 -2.73
N SER A 96 -9.80 -11.08 -2.99
CA SER A 96 -8.98 -11.69 -4.05
C SER A 96 -8.71 -13.18 -3.79
N VAL A 97 -8.33 -13.53 -2.56
CA VAL A 97 -8.11 -14.93 -2.16
C VAL A 97 -9.42 -15.73 -2.26
N LEU A 98 -10.55 -15.15 -1.85
CA LEU A 98 -11.86 -15.78 -1.95
C LEU A 98 -12.22 -16.07 -3.42
N ILE A 99 -12.08 -15.08 -4.32
CA ILE A 99 -12.34 -15.26 -5.76
C ILE A 99 -11.47 -16.38 -6.32
N GLY A 100 -10.15 -16.36 -6.03
CA GLY A 100 -9.24 -17.41 -6.46
C GLY A 100 -9.64 -18.80 -5.95
N THR A 101 -10.02 -18.89 -4.68
CA THR A 101 -10.49 -20.14 -4.05
C THR A 101 -11.74 -20.67 -4.74
N LEU A 102 -12.73 -19.83 -5.00
CA LEU A 102 -13.99 -20.24 -5.64
C LEU A 102 -13.77 -20.69 -7.09
N LEU A 103 -12.84 -20.06 -7.81
CA LEU A 103 -12.57 -20.38 -9.22
C LEU A 103 -11.72 -21.63 -9.39
N ALA A 104 -10.64 -21.79 -8.62
CA ALA A 104 -9.65 -22.84 -8.88
C ALA A 104 -9.03 -23.43 -7.60
N GLY A 105 -9.75 -23.36 -6.47
CA GLY A 105 -9.33 -23.97 -5.21
C GLY A 105 -8.05 -23.37 -4.67
N GLU A 106 -7.22 -24.19 -4.05
CA GLU A 106 -6.03 -23.71 -3.36
C GLU A 106 -5.06 -23.04 -4.37
N ALA A 107 -4.85 -23.64 -5.54
CA ALA A 107 -4.01 -23.06 -6.58
C ALA A 107 -4.48 -21.65 -7.01
N GLY A 108 -5.79 -21.49 -7.24
CA GLY A 108 -6.39 -20.22 -7.57
C GLY A 108 -6.24 -19.18 -6.46
N ALA A 109 -6.40 -19.59 -5.20
CA ALA A 109 -6.26 -18.75 -4.02
C ALA A 109 -4.84 -18.14 -3.90
N PHE A 110 -3.81 -18.98 -4.09
CA PHE A 110 -2.41 -18.52 -4.08
C PHE A 110 -2.10 -17.56 -5.23
N ILE A 111 -2.52 -17.92 -6.45
CA ILE A 111 -2.27 -17.10 -7.66
C ILE A 111 -2.98 -15.74 -7.55
N ALA A 112 -4.26 -15.74 -7.15
CA ALA A 112 -5.02 -14.52 -6.94
C ALA A 112 -4.40 -13.65 -5.84
N GLY A 113 -3.95 -14.25 -4.73
CA GLY A 113 -3.23 -13.54 -3.68
C GLY A 113 -1.98 -12.83 -4.19
N LEU A 114 -1.12 -13.52 -4.95
CA LEU A 114 0.08 -12.92 -5.55
C LEU A 114 -0.29 -11.80 -6.53
N CYS A 115 -1.27 -12.00 -7.42
CA CYS A 115 -1.71 -10.99 -8.36
C CYS A 115 -2.29 -9.74 -7.66
N CYS A 116 -3.00 -9.91 -6.54
CA CYS A 116 -3.47 -8.79 -5.72
C CYS A 116 -2.31 -8.01 -5.10
N VAL A 117 -1.25 -8.69 -4.61
CA VAL A 117 -0.03 -8.03 -4.11
C VAL A 117 0.64 -7.24 -5.24
N ILE A 118 0.79 -7.84 -6.42
CA ILE A 118 1.35 -7.16 -7.60
C ILE A 118 0.51 -5.93 -7.99
N GLY A 119 -0.83 -6.06 -8.03
CA GLY A 119 -1.74 -4.95 -8.30
C GLY A 119 -1.63 -3.83 -7.27
N HIS A 120 -1.52 -4.15 -5.98
CA HIS A 120 -1.32 -3.14 -4.93
C HIS A 120 0.00 -2.38 -5.09
N SER A 121 1.04 -3.04 -5.57
CA SER A 121 2.38 -2.47 -5.76
C SER A 121 2.56 -1.72 -7.07
N PHE A 122 1.97 -2.23 -8.15
CA PHE A 122 1.94 -1.65 -9.49
C PHE A 122 0.49 -1.42 -9.94
N PRO A 123 -0.23 -0.50 -9.29
CA PRO A 123 -1.63 -0.27 -9.58
C PRO A 123 -1.81 0.41 -10.93
N ILE A 124 -2.52 -0.25 -11.85
CA ILE A 124 -2.75 0.27 -13.21
C ILE A 124 -3.44 1.64 -13.20
N TYR A 125 -4.36 1.86 -12.26
CA TYR A 125 -5.13 3.11 -12.16
C TYR A 125 -4.30 4.32 -11.69
N TYR A 126 -3.11 4.09 -11.13
CA TYR A 126 -2.31 5.14 -10.49
C TYR A 126 -0.89 5.22 -11.06
N GLY A 127 -0.72 4.92 -12.35
CA GLY A 127 0.57 5.01 -13.03
C GLY A 127 1.61 4.03 -12.47
N PHE A 128 1.17 2.85 -12.03
CA PHE A 128 2.01 1.75 -11.56
C PHE A 128 2.93 2.10 -10.38
N ARG A 129 2.55 3.08 -9.54
CA ARG A 129 3.30 3.47 -8.33
C ARG A 129 2.43 3.29 -7.10
N GLY A 130 2.55 2.15 -6.41
CA GLY A 130 1.71 1.77 -5.28
C GLY A 130 2.45 1.63 -3.95
N GLY A 131 2.06 0.62 -3.17
CA GLY A 131 2.65 0.29 -1.88
C GLY A 131 3.53 -0.95 -1.91
N LYS A 132 4.14 -1.32 -0.78
CA LYS A 132 5.08 -2.45 -0.68
C LYS A 132 4.42 -3.82 -0.49
N GLY A 133 3.09 -3.87 -0.40
CA GLY A 133 2.35 -5.13 -0.34
C GLY A 133 2.27 -5.80 1.04
N ILE A 134 2.96 -5.33 2.09
CA ILE A 134 3.01 -6.04 3.39
C ILE A 134 1.64 -6.36 3.98
N VAL A 135 0.71 -5.40 4.03
CA VAL A 135 -0.66 -5.64 4.53
C VAL A 135 -1.38 -6.66 3.66
N VAL A 136 -1.28 -6.50 2.34
CA VAL A 136 -1.95 -7.36 1.35
C VAL A 136 -1.41 -8.79 1.44
N SER A 137 -0.09 -8.97 1.52
CA SER A 137 0.57 -10.26 1.72
C SER A 137 0.20 -10.87 3.07
N ALA A 138 0.22 -10.09 4.15
CA ALA A 138 -0.12 -10.58 5.49
C ALA A 138 -1.57 -11.11 5.56
N VAL A 139 -2.53 -10.37 4.99
CA VAL A 139 -3.93 -10.81 4.93
C VAL A 139 -4.10 -11.99 3.96
N THR A 140 -3.38 -12.01 2.85
CA THR A 140 -3.33 -13.16 1.95
C THR A 140 -2.88 -14.43 2.69
N ILE A 141 -1.79 -14.34 3.46
CA ILE A 141 -1.29 -15.45 4.27
C ILE A 141 -2.32 -15.86 5.33
N LEU A 142 -2.94 -14.89 6.01
CA LEU A 142 -4.00 -15.16 7.00
C LEU A 142 -5.17 -15.94 6.39
N CYS A 143 -5.64 -15.56 5.20
CA CYS A 143 -6.74 -16.25 4.52
C CYS A 143 -6.34 -17.65 4.02
N LEU A 144 -5.08 -17.83 3.60
CA LEU A 144 -4.59 -19.11 3.07
C LEU A 144 -4.25 -20.12 4.17
N ASP A 145 -3.55 -19.68 5.22
CA ASP A 145 -3.19 -20.50 6.38
C ASP A 145 -3.02 -19.64 7.65
N PRO A 146 -4.05 -19.56 8.51
CA PRO A 146 -4.03 -18.75 9.72
C PRO A 146 -2.89 -19.07 10.69
N LEU A 147 -2.47 -20.33 10.78
CA LEU A 147 -1.38 -20.73 11.69
C LEU A 147 -0.03 -20.18 11.20
N THR A 148 0.27 -20.29 9.91
CA THR A 148 1.45 -19.66 9.31
C THR A 148 1.43 -18.15 9.51
N PHE A 149 0.29 -17.49 9.30
CA PHE A 149 0.17 -16.06 9.58
C PHE A 149 0.51 -15.73 11.04
N LEU A 150 -0.07 -16.46 12.00
CA LEU A 150 0.11 -16.19 13.42
C LEU A 150 1.59 -16.29 13.84
N VAL A 151 2.28 -17.35 13.38
CA VAL A 151 3.71 -17.55 13.67
C VAL A 151 4.55 -16.42 13.06
N LEU A 152 4.33 -16.08 11.79
CA LEU A 152 5.06 -14.99 11.12
C LEU A 152 4.76 -13.63 11.73
N PHE A 153 3.51 -13.39 12.14
CA PHE A 153 3.10 -12.16 12.81
C PHE A 153 3.75 -12.02 14.18
N LEU A 154 3.85 -13.12 14.95
CA LEU A 154 4.56 -13.12 16.23
C LEU A 154 6.04 -12.78 16.04
N ILE A 155 6.71 -13.40 15.06
CA ILE A 155 8.10 -13.10 14.72
C ILE A 155 8.26 -11.63 14.31
N PHE A 156 7.35 -11.12 13.47
CA PHE A 156 7.31 -9.71 13.08
C PHE A 156 7.20 -8.79 14.31
N VAL A 157 6.28 -9.08 15.23
CA VAL A 157 6.08 -8.28 16.45
C VAL A 157 7.35 -8.31 17.32
N ILE A 158 7.98 -9.46 17.52
CA ILE A 158 9.22 -9.59 18.31
C ILE A 158 10.33 -8.72 17.70
N ILE A 159 10.54 -8.79 16.39
CA ILE A 159 11.57 -8.01 15.68
C ILE A 159 11.26 -6.51 15.75
N VAL A 160 10.02 -6.11 15.53
CA VAL A 160 9.63 -4.69 15.60
C VAL A 160 9.70 -4.16 17.03
N ALA A 161 9.33 -4.96 18.03
CA ALA A 161 9.39 -4.56 19.43
C ALA A 161 10.84 -4.30 19.88
N SER A 162 11.77 -5.18 19.49
CA SER A 162 13.19 -5.10 19.83
C SER A 162 13.96 -4.05 19.03
N THR A 163 13.74 -3.96 17.71
CA THR A 163 14.55 -3.10 16.82
C THR A 163 13.90 -1.76 16.49
N LYS A 164 12.58 -1.65 16.66
CA LYS A 164 11.73 -0.56 16.16
C LYS A 164 11.72 -0.41 14.64
N TYR A 165 12.19 -1.38 13.85
CA TYR A 165 12.16 -1.32 12.39
C TYR A 165 11.02 -2.17 11.80
N LEU A 166 9.96 -1.53 11.28
CA LEU A 166 8.88 -2.24 10.57
C LEU A 166 9.41 -3.00 9.35
N SER A 167 10.29 -2.37 8.57
CA SER A 167 10.83 -2.97 7.35
C SER A 167 11.63 -4.24 7.63
N LEU A 168 12.43 -4.27 8.70
CA LEU A 168 13.20 -5.45 9.08
C LEU A 168 12.28 -6.62 9.45
N GLY A 169 11.27 -6.38 10.29
CA GLY A 169 10.28 -7.40 10.63
C GLY A 169 9.56 -7.93 9.39
N SER A 170 9.16 -7.04 8.49
CA SER A 170 8.49 -7.39 7.23
C SER A 170 9.37 -8.25 6.31
N ILE A 171 10.65 -7.90 6.15
CA ILE A 171 11.59 -8.66 5.31
C ILE A 171 11.81 -10.06 5.88
N ILE A 172 12.04 -10.17 7.20
CA ILE A 172 12.26 -11.47 7.85
C ILE A 172 10.99 -12.32 7.78
N GLY A 173 9.81 -11.74 8.04
CA GLY A 173 8.53 -12.45 7.89
C GLY A 173 8.33 -13.02 6.49
N MET A 174 8.63 -12.24 5.44
CA MET A 174 8.52 -12.73 4.06
C MET A 174 9.59 -13.76 3.71
N LEU A 175 10.81 -13.64 4.24
CA LEU A 175 11.86 -14.64 4.05
C LEU A 175 11.48 -16.00 4.65
N LEU A 176 10.84 -15.97 5.82
CA LEU A 176 10.41 -17.16 6.54
C LEU A 176 9.09 -17.75 6.02
N TYR A 177 8.32 -16.99 5.25
CA TYR A 177 7.00 -17.39 4.80
C TYR A 177 6.96 -18.74 4.05
N PRO A 178 7.76 -18.98 2.99
CA PRO A 178 7.73 -20.25 2.28
C PRO A 178 8.12 -21.45 3.16
N LEU A 179 8.99 -21.24 4.15
CA LEU A 179 9.46 -22.28 5.06
C LEU A 179 8.34 -22.71 6.02
N PHE A 180 7.71 -21.75 6.70
CA PHE A 180 6.64 -22.05 7.65
C PHE A 180 5.37 -22.56 6.96
N LEU A 181 5.07 -22.07 5.76
CA LEU A 181 3.86 -22.42 5.02
C LEU A 181 3.66 -23.93 4.86
N ASN A 182 4.73 -24.67 4.54
CA ASN A 182 4.65 -26.13 4.39
C ASN A 182 4.93 -26.85 5.70
N ARG A 183 5.83 -26.32 6.54
CA ARG A 183 6.19 -26.97 7.80
C ARG A 183 5.04 -27.04 8.79
N LEU A 184 4.16 -26.02 8.79
CA LEU A 184 3.04 -25.89 9.72
C LEU A 184 1.75 -26.54 9.21
N TYR A 185 1.64 -26.79 7.90
CA TYR A 185 0.44 -27.32 7.27
C TYR A 185 -0.08 -28.65 7.88
N PRO A 186 0.78 -29.63 8.23
CA PRO A 186 0.32 -30.89 8.82
C PRO A 186 -0.39 -30.72 10.17
N TYR A 187 -0.04 -29.70 10.94
CA TYR A 187 -0.65 -29.44 12.26
C TYR A 187 -2.08 -28.90 12.16
N THR A 188 -2.48 -28.38 10.99
CA THR A 188 -3.81 -27.83 10.75
C THR A 188 -4.68 -28.71 9.85
N HIS A 189 -4.08 -29.55 8.99
CA HIS A 189 -4.81 -30.31 7.98
C HIS A 189 -4.60 -31.83 8.06
N GLY A 190 -3.81 -32.34 9.01
CA GLY A 190 -3.65 -33.78 9.24
C GLY A 190 -2.84 -34.52 8.17
N GLY A 191 -2.11 -33.79 7.33
CA GLY A 191 -1.31 -34.34 6.23
C GLY A 191 -0.41 -33.28 5.59
N ASN A 192 0.45 -33.71 4.66
CA ASN A 192 1.29 -32.79 3.90
C ASN A 192 0.48 -32.12 2.79
N ARG A 193 0.85 -30.88 2.42
CA ARG A 193 0.25 -30.21 1.27
C ARG A 193 0.66 -30.91 -0.01
N GLU A 194 -0.30 -31.14 -0.89
CA GLU A 194 -0.06 -31.73 -2.21
C GLU A 194 0.22 -30.64 -3.26
N GLY A 195 1.12 -30.94 -4.19
CA GLY A 195 1.46 -30.04 -5.30
C GLY A 195 2.45 -28.93 -4.95
N ALA A 196 3.07 -28.37 -5.99
CA ALA A 196 4.14 -27.38 -5.85
C ALA A 196 3.65 -25.92 -5.90
N VAL A 197 2.39 -25.67 -6.27
CA VAL A 197 1.88 -24.31 -6.57
C VAL A 197 1.98 -23.39 -5.36
N ALA A 198 1.51 -23.82 -4.19
CA ALA A 198 1.59 -23.03 -2.96
C ALA A 198 3.03 -22.62 -2.61
N THR A 199 3.96 -23.58 -2.67
CA THR A 199 5.39 -23.35 -2.42
C THR A 199 5.98 -22.36 -3.41
N ILE A 200 5.80 -22.60 -4.71
CA ILE A 200 6.35 -21.74 -5.77
C ILE A 200 5.80 -20.32 -5.63
N VAL A 201 4.47 -20.17 -5.49
CA VAL A 201 3.83 -18.86 -5.37
C VAL A 201 4.25 -18.14 -4.09
N SER A 202 4.44 -18.85 -2.97
CA SER A 202 4.94 -18.25 -1.74
C SER A 202 6.37 -17.71 -1.89
N ILE A 203 7.25 -18.43 -2.58
CA ILE A 203 8.62 -18.00 -2.90
C ILE A 203 8.58 -16.77 -3.80
N LEU A 204 7.74 -16.77 -4.83
CA LEU A 204 7.58 -15.63 -5.74
C LEU A 204 7.07 -14.39 -4.99
N ASN A 205 6.07 -14.55 -4.11
CA ASN A 205 5.56 -13.46 -3.29
C ASN A 205 6.64 -12.92 -2.33
N ALA A 206 7.38 -13.80 -1.66
CA ALA A 206 8.49 -13.44 -0.80
C ALA A 206 9.56 -12.64 -1.55
N ALA A 207 10.05 -13.18 -2.68
CA ALA A 207 11.05 -12.52 -3.51
C ALA A 207 10.57 -11.15 -4.00
N PHE A 208 9.32 -11.06 -4.48
CA PHE A 208 8.72 -9.82 -4.97
C PHE A 208 8.64 -8.75 -3.87
N VAL A 209 8.11 -9.11 -2.69
CA VAL A 209 7.99 -8.16 -1.57
C VAL A 209 9.36 -7.74 -1.03
N ILE A 210 10.32 -8.67 -0.93
CA ILE A 210 11.69 -8.33 -0.52
C ILE A 210 12.33 -7.36 -1.51
N TRP A 211 12.14 -7.57 -2.82
CA TRP A 211 12.60 -6.65 -3.85
C TRP A 211 11.95 -5.25 -3.72
N LEU A 212 10.66 -5.17 -3.37
CA LEU A 212 10.01 -3.88 -3.07
C LEU A 212 10.62 -3.17 -1.85
N HIS A 213 11.30 -3.90 -0.96
CA HIS A 213 12.01 -3.36 0.20
C HIS A 213 13.49 -3.02 -0.06
N ARG A 214 14.00 -3.12 -1.28
CA ARG A 214 15.40 -2.81 -1.65
C ARG A 214 15.93 -1.49 -1.08
N GLU A 215 15.11 -0.44 -1.04
CA GLU A 215 15.49 0.86 -0.47
C GLU A 215 15.54 0.85 1.05
N ASN A 216 14.64 0.11 1.71
CA ASN A 216 14.70 -0.10 3.16
C ASN A 216 15.93 -0.91 3.53
N ILE A 217 16.26 -1.94 2.76
CA ILE A 217 17.47 -2.74 2.95
C ILE A 217 18.71 -1.83 2.87
N LYS A 218 18.81 -0.99 1.83
CA LYS A 218 19.90 -0.01 1.71
C LYS A 218 19.98 0.94 2.91
N ARG A 219 18.85 1.38 3.48
CA ARG A 219 18.83 2.23 4.68
C ARG A 219 19.18 1.47 5.96
N LEU A 220 18.74 0.23 6.10
CA LEU A 220 19.08 -0.65 7.23
C LEU A 220 20.59 -0.88 7.29
N MET A 221 21.21 -1.23 6.16
CA MET A 221 22.67 -1.42 6.05
C MET A 221 23.46 -0.15 6.42
N LYS A 222 22.88 1.04 6.17
CA LYS A 222 23.49 2.33 6.50
C LYS A 222 23.13 2.84 7.89
N GLY A 223 22.32 2.12 8.68
CA GLY A 223 21.80 2.59 9.97
C GLY A 223 20.86 3.80 9.89
N LYS A 224 20.29 4.08 8.70
CA LYS A 224 19.44 5.26 8.41
C LYS A 224 17.97 4.91 8.21
N GLU A 225 17.54 3.71 8.60
CA GLU A 225 16.14 3.31 8.47
C GLU A 225 15.26 3.99 9.52
N ASN A 226 14.04 4.35 9.12
CA ASN A 226 13.12 5.04 10.02
C ASN A 226 12.61 4.11 11.11
N LYS A 227 12.89 4.46 12.37
CA LYS A 227 12.30 3.79 13.54
C LYS A 227 10.80 4.08 13.64
N PHE A 228 10.06 3.08 14.07
CA PHE A 228 8.64 3.17 14.38
C PHE A 228 8.45 3.84 15.72
N SER A 229 7.52 4.79 15.77
CA SER A 229 7.11 5.47 17.00
C SER A 229 5.60 5.68 16.97
N LEU A 230 4.95 5.38 18.10
CA LEU A 230 3.53 5.62 18.32
C LEU A 230 3.26 6.99 18.98
N LYS A 231 4.31 7.76 19.31
CA LYS A 231 4.17 9.09 19.93
C LYS A 231 3.55 10.07 18.93
N LYS A 232 2.47 10.74 19.36
CA LYS A 232 1.80 11.82 18.62
C LYS A 232 2.81 12.96 18.41
N LYS A 233 3.16 13.28 17.18
CA LYS A 233 3.69 14.61 16.89
C LYS A 233 2.46 15.50 16.75
N ASP A 234 2.13 16.24 17.81
CA ASP A 234 1.22 17.37 17.69
C ASP A 234 1.91 18.41 16.80
N LYS A 235 1.69 18.29 15.49
CA LYS A 235 1.99 19.38 14.54
C LYS A 235 0.69 20.15 14.37
N PHE A 236 0.55 21.13 15.25
CA PHE A 236 -0.06 22.44 15.03
C PHE A 236 -0.85 22.59 13.72
N LEU A 237 -2.17 22.60 13.84
CA LEU A 237 -2.97 23.61 13.16
C LEU A 237 -2.64 24.94 13.86
N LYS A 238 -1.54 25.58 13.45
CA LYS A 238 -1.51 27.05 13.51
C LYS A 238 -1.96 27.46 12.12
N GLU A 239 -3.24 27.75 11.99
CA GLU A 239 -3.63 28.81 11.06
C GLU A 239 -2.79 30.02 11.48
N GLU A 240 -1.81 30.37 10.66
CA GLU A 240 -1.29 31.73 10.68
C GLU A 240 -2.45 32.60 10.21
N THR A 241 -3.24 33.10 11.16
CA THR A 241 -4.04 34.30 10.95
C THR A 241 -3.04 35.35 10.45
N PRO A 242 -3.21 35.92 9.25
CA PRO A 242 -2.36 37.03 8.82
C PRO A 242 -2.45 38.13 9.87
N ALA A 243 -1.30 38.62 10.30
CA ALA A 243 -1.21 39.77 11.20
C ALA A 243 -2.05 40.92 10.65
N GLU A 244 -2.89 41.50 11.50
CA GLU A 244 -3.47 42.82 11.25
C GLU A 244 -2.32 43.79 10.98
N PRO A 245 -2.39 44.63 9.93
CA PRO A 245 -1.44 45.72 9.78
C PRO A 245 -1.67 46.73 10.91
N GLU A 246 -0.65 46.93 11.74
CA GLU A 246 -0.56 48.08 12.65
C GLU A 246 -0.57 49.39 11.84
N GLU A 247 -1.33 50.35 12.35
CA GLU A 247 -1.61 51.68 11.81
C GLU A 247 -0.34 52.51 11.60
N THR A 248 -0.32 53.30 10.52
CA THR A 248 0.50 54.51 10.44
C THR A 248 -0.44 55.70 10.51
N ASP A 249 -0.41 56.41 11.63
CA ASP A 249 -0.99 57.73 11.80
C ASP A 249 -0.39 58.69 10.76
N GLU A 250 -1.21 59.15 9.81
CA GLU A 250 -0.88 60.27 8.93
C GLU A 250 -1.27 61.56 9.67
N ASP A 251 -0.27 62.25 10.21
CA ASP A 251 -0.41 63.62 10.70
C ASP A 251 -0.75 64.57 9.53
N GLU A 252 -1.82 65.35 9.71
CA GLU A 252 -2.36 66.32 8.77
C GLU A 252 -1.42 67.53 8.54
N VAL A 253 -0.99 67.68 7.28
CA VAL A 253 -0.79 68.89 6.45
C VAL A 253 -0.74 70.25 7.17
N GLU A 254 0.47 70.86 7.23
CA GLU A 254 0.62 72.32 7.22
C GLU A 254 0.73 72.84 5.77
N GLU A 255 -0.17 73.75 5.42
CA GLU A 255 -0.27 74.44 4.13
C GLU A 255 0.49 75.78 4.24
N ASP A 256 1.64 75.92 3.57
CA ASP A 256 2.27 77.23 3.34
C ASP A 256 2.44 77.50 1.85
N THR A 257 1.78 78.57 1.43
CA THR A 257 1.69 79.08 0.07
C THR A 257 2.87 79.99 -0.23
N THR A 258 3.61 79.79 -1.33
CA THR A 258 4.04 80.89 -2.22
C THR A 258 4.72 80.40 -3.51
N ASP A 259 4.27 81.01 -4.61
CA ASP A 259 4.93 81.30 -5.90
C ASP A 259 5.45 80.21 -6.87
N ALA A 260 4.90 80.28 -8.10
CA ALA A 260 5.34 79.62 -9.34
C ALA A 260 6.46 80.45 -10.06
N PRO A 261 7.01 80.11 -11.27
CA PRO A 261 6.83 78.92 -12.15
C PRO A 261 8.10 78.37 -12.92
N LYS A 262 7.97 77.15 -13.51
CA LYS A 262 8.55 76.61 -14.80
C LYS A 262 10.07 76.26 -14.94
N PRO A 263 10.53 75.48 -15.97
CA PRO A 263 9.98 74.28 -16.65
C PRO A 263 11.10 73.20 -16.95
N PRO A 264 11.05 72.32 -17.99
CA PRO A 264 11.21 70.86 -17.85
C PRO A 264 12.57 70.30 -18.32
N ARG A 265 12.90 69.03 -18.01
CA ARG A 265 13.75 68.24 -18.92
C ARG A 265 13.55 66.72 -18.87
N ARG A 266 13.37 66.20 -20.09
CA ARG A 266 13.19 64.81 -20.55
C ARG A 266 14.33 63.86 -20.12
N THR A 267 13.97 62.58 -20.02
CA THR A 267 14.41 61.38 -20.78
C THR A 267 14.43 60.20 -19.80
N GLY A 268 13.81 59.04 -20.00
CA GLY A 268 13.55 58.27 -21.22
C GLY A 268 14.14 56.87 -21.01
N ASN A 269 13.27 55.86 -20.83
CA ASN A 269 13.44 54.40 -21.01
C ASN A 269 12.57 53.68 -19.96
N GLY A 270 11.59 52.82 -20.28
CA GLY A 270 11.44 51.96 -21.44
C GLY A 270 11.89 50.54 -21.11
N LYS A 271 10.94 49.69 -20.68
CA LYS A 271 10.91 48.20 -20.81
C LYS A 271 9.70 47.68 -20.02
N LYS A 272 8.55 47.46 -20.66
CA LYS A 272 8.09 46.23 -21.34
C LYS A 272 8.13 44.98 -20.47
N THR A 273 6.95 44.67 -19.95
CA THR A 273 6.44 43.40 -19.45
C THR A 273 6.38 42.33 -20.55
N THR A 274 6.67 41.08 -20.20
CA THR A 274 6.12 39.89 -20.90
C THR A 274 6.11 38.68 -19.97
N TYR A 275 4.91 38.17 -19.71
CA TYR A 275 4.61 36.84 -19.16
C TYR A 275 4.67 35.78 -20.28
N LYS A 276 5.13 34.57 -19.94
CA LYS A 276 4.79 33.28 -20.61
C LYS A 276 4.90 32.20 -19.53
N LYS A 277 3.77 31.62 -19.11
CA LYS A 277 3.14 30.38 -19.61
C LYS A 277 3.98 29.14 -19.31
#